data_AF-A0A1G3LUY1-F1
#
_entry.id   AF-A0A1G3LUY1-F1
#
_cell.length_a   1.000
_cell.length_b   1.000
_cell.length_c   1.000
_cell.angle_alpha   90.00
_cell.angle_beta   90.00
_cell.angle_gamma   90.00
#
_symmetry.space_group_name_H-M   'P 1'
#
loop_
_entity.id
_entity.type
_entity.pdbx_description
1 polymer ?
#
loop_
_entity_poly.entity_id
_entity_poly.type
_entity_poly.pdbx_seq_one_letter_code
_entity_poly.pdbx_strand_id
1 'polypeptide(L)'
;MKPTVHDLADSAGDLRRYAERFRQLASHGDTKGEIKMKSALLVTAGEFLDDVADELVALIGEHEPESPLTERQPASGTQAIVGSESGPPA
;
A
#
# COMPACT_ATOMS: atom_id res chain seq x y z
N MET A 1 -13.55 8.88 9.27
CA MET A 1 -12.71 9.96 8.71
C MET A 1 -11.47 9.30 8.16
N LYS A 2 -10.98 9.72 6.97
CA LYS A 2 -9.73 9.18 6.40
C LYS A 2 -8.57 9.86 7.15
N PRO A 3 -7.55 9.13 7.64
CA PRO A 3 -6.34 9.74 8.20
C PRO A 3 -5.73 10.69 7.17
N THR A 4 -5.11 11.75 7.65
CA THR A 4 -4.47 12.78 6.83
C THR A 4 -2.98 12.85 7.12
N VAL A 5 -2.21 13.46 6.22
CA VAL A 5 -0.80 13.79 6.45
C VAL A 5 -0.56 14.56 7.75
N HIS A 6 -1.56 15.30 8.26
CA HIS A 6 -1.46 15.97 9.56
C HIS A 6 -1.49 14.97 10.73
N ASP A 7 -2.32 13.93 10.66
CA ASP A 7 -2.41 12.89 11.68
C ASP A 7 -1.09 12.10 11.76
N LEU A 8 -0.45 11.85 10.62
CA LEU A 8 0.89 11.25 10.55
C LEU A 8 1.97 12.08 11.26
N ALA A 9 1.91 13.40 11.13
CA ALA A 9 2.86 14.30 11.78
C ALA A 9 2.69 14.30 13.31
N ASP A 10 1.44 14.25 13.79
CA ASP A 10 1.11 14.16 15.21
C ASP A 10 1.55 12.80 15.79
N SER A 11 1.22 11.69 15.12
CA SER A 11 1.65 10.34 15.50
C SER A 11 3.18 10.20 15.52
N ALA A 12 3.89 10.77 14.54
CA ALA A 12 5.37 10.81 14.53
C ALA A 12 5.94 11.64 15.69
N GLY A 13 5.27 12.74 16.05
CA GLY A 13 5.60 13.58 17.20
C GLY A 13 5.48 12.82 18.53
N ASP A 14 4.39 12.08 18.71
CA ASP A 14 4.18 11.22 19.87
C ASP A 14 5.24 10.13 19.99
N LEU A 15 5.51 9.43 18.88
CA LEU A 15 6.54 8.39 18.85
C LEU A 15 7.91 8.91 19.30
N ARG A 16 8.29 10.11 18.84
CA ARG A 16 9.53 10.76 19.27
C ARG A 16 9.54 11.09 20.76
N ARG A 17 8.44 11.64 21.30
CA ARG A 17 8.31 11.96 22.73
C ARG A 17 8.46 10.73 23.61
N TYR A 18 7.79 9.63 23.26
CA TYR A 18 7.89 8.37 23.98
C TYR A 18 9.30 7.77 23.91
N ALA A 19 9.95 7.82 22.74
CA ALA A 19 11.32 7.33 22.58
C ALA A 19 12.33 8.15 23.42
N GLU A 20 12.18 9.48 23.46
CA GLU A 20 13.01 10.36 24.29
C GLU A 20 12.82 10.06 25.78
N ARG A 21 11.58 9.89 26.23
CA ARG A 21 11.30 9.56 27.63
C ARG A 21 11.80 8.17 28.02
N PHE A 22 11.69 7.19 27.14
CA PHE A 22 12.26 5.86 27.34
C PHE A 22 13.78 5.93 27.54
N ARG A 23 14.50 6.68 26.67
CA ARG A 23 15.95 6.87 26.80
C ARG A 23 16.33 7.56 28.12
N GLN A 24 15.54 8.54 28.57
CA GLN A 24 15.76 9.19 29.86
C GLN A 24 15.62 8.18 31.01
N LEU A 25 14.55 7.39 31.05
CA LEU A 25 14.35 6.38 32.09
C LEU A 25 15.49 5.35 32.12
N ALA A 26 15.90 4.87 30.95
CA ALA A 26 17.05 3.98 30.78
C ALA A 26 18.35 4.57 31.31
N SER A 27 18.63 5.85 31.05
CA SER A 27 19.83 6.52 31.54
C SER A 27 19.86 6.74 33.06
N HIS A 28 18.69 6.75 33.73
CA HIS A 28 18.56 6.92 35.18
C HIS A 28 18.45 5.57 35.92
N GLY A 29 18.42 4.44 35.21
CA GLY A 29 18.25 3.11 35.79
C GLY A 29 16.86 2.85 36.37
N ASP A 30 15.84 3.60 35.95
CA ASP A 30 14.45 3.38 36.38
C ASP A 30 13.82 2.23 35.58
N THR A 31 14.19 1.01 35.96
CA THR A 31 13.80 -0.22 35.26
C THR A 31 12.28 -0.44 35.26
N LYS A 32 11.57 0.04 36.29
CA LYS A 32 10.10 -0.08 36.37
C LYS A 32 9.43 0.91 35.42
N GLY A 33 9.95 2.15 35.36
CA GLY A 33 9.54 3.16 34.39
C GLY A 33 9.79 2.69 32.96
N GLU A 34 10.97 2.11 32.68
CA GLU A 34 11.36 1.59 31.37
C GLU A 34 10.39 0.53 30.86
N ILE A 35 10.03 -0.47 31.67
CA ILE A 35 9.12 -1.55 31.25
C ILE A 35 7.76 -0.98 30.83
N LYS A 36 7.20 -0.09 31.66
CA LYS A 36 5.90 0.55 31.36
C LYS A 36 5.99 1.41 30.09
N MET A 37 7.09 2.14 29.92
CA MET A 37 7.33 3.01 28.78
C MET A 37 7.56 2.22 27.49
N LYS A 38 8.20 1.04 27.56
CA LYS A 38 8.43 0.16 26.41
C LYS A 38 7.11 -0.32 25.80
N SER A 39 6.14 -0.71 26.63
CA SER A 39 4.81 -1.11 26.14
C SER A 39 4.10 0.06 25.44
N ALA A 40 4.12 1.26 26.02
CA ALA A 40 3.54 2.44 25.40
C ALA A 40 4.21 2.76 24.05
N LEU A 41 5.55 2.72 24.01
CA LEU A 41 6.30 2.98 22.79
C LEU A 41 5.98 1.98 21.68
N LEU A 42 5.81 0.69 22.01
CA LEU A 42 5.45 -0.34 21.04
C LEU A 42 4.04 -0.15 20.47
N VAL A 43 3.08 0.23 21.31
CA VAL A 43 1.70 0.50 20.88
C VAL A 43 1.69 1.71 19.94
N THR A 44 2.27 2.83 20.34
CA THR A 44 2.34 4.05 19.51
C THR A 44 3.12 3.83 18.22
N ALA A 45 4.18 3.00 18.24
CA ALA A 45 4.90 2.65 17.01
C ALA A 45 4.03 1.81 16.05
N GLY A 46 3.19 0.91 16.59
CA GLY A 46 2.22 0.15 15.81
C GLY A 46 1.18 1.05 15.17
N GLU A 47 0.55 1.92 15.96
CA GLU A 47 -0.45 2.90 15.48
C GLU A 47 0.13 3.78 14.37
N PHE A 48 1.35 4.30 14.55
CA PHE A 48 2.01 5.08 13.51
C PHE A 48 2.27 4.29 12.22
N LEU A 49 2.65 3.01 12.32
CA LEU A 49 2.87 2.17 11.15
C LEU A 49 1.56 1.86 10.41
N ASP A 50 0.47 1.67 11.15
CA ASP A 50 -0.88 1.49 10.59
C ASP A 50 -1.32 2.76 9.85
N ASP A 51 -1.15 3.95 10.47
CA ASP A 51 -1.44 5.24 9.84
C ASP A 51 -0.65 5.44 8.53
N VAL A 52 0.64 5.07 8.52
CA VAL A 52 1.49 5.14 7.32
C VAL A 52 1.01 4.17 6.25
N ALA A 53 0.64 2.94 6.64
CA ALA A 53 0.16 1.93 5.72
C ALA A 53 -1.14 2.38 5.05
N ASP A 54 -2.09 2.92 5.81
CA ASP A 54 -3.36 3.42 5.31
C ASP A 54 -3.18 4.57 4.31
N GLU A 55 -2.29 5.52 4.61
CA GLU A 55 -1.99 6.64 3.70
C GLU A 55 -1.31 6.15 2.41
N LEU A 56 -0.37 5.20 2.51
CA LEU A 56 0.28 4.60 1.33
C LEU A 56 -0.72 3.85 0.44
N VAL A 57 -1.65 3.10 1.04
CA VAL A 57 -2.72 2.41 0.30
C VAL A 57 -3.63 3.42 -0.40
N ALA A 58 -3.98 4.51 0.28
CA ALA A 58 -4.76 5.60 -0.31
C ALA A 58 -4.07 6.21 -1.54
N LEU A 59 -2.78 6.53 -1.43
CA LEU A 59 -1.99 7.12 -2.51
C LEU A 59 -1.83 6.17 -3.71
N ILE A 60 -1.60 4.88 -3.47
CA ILE A 60 -1.45 3.88 -4.53
C ILE A 60 -2.80 3.61 -5.22
N GLY A 61 -3.89 3.51 -4.45
CA GLY A 61 -5.23 3.28 -4.98
C GLY A 61 -5.74 4.41 -5.87
N GLU A 62 -5.28 5.65 -5.65
CA GLU A 62 -5.55 6.80 -6.54
C GLU A 62 -4.77 6.74 -7.86
N HIS A 63 -3.86 5.77 -8.03
CA HIS A 63 -2.99 5.61 -9.19
C HIS A 63 -3.14 4.25 -9.89
N GLU A 64 -4.19 3.47 -9.61
CA GLU A 64 -4.55 2.40 -10.54
C GLU A 64 -4.94 3.06 -11.87
N PRO A 65 -4.18 2.84 -12.96
CA PRO A 65 -4.67 3.22 -14.27
C PRO A 65 -5.93 2.40 -14.50
N GLU A 66 -7.07 3.07 -14.64
CA GLU A 66 -8.24 2.49 -15.26
C GLU A 66 -7.79 1.98 -16.63
N SER A 67 -7.39 0.70 -16.68
CA SER A 67 -6.75 0.15 -17.87
C SER A 67 -7.80 0.20 -18.97
N PRO A 68 -7.57 0.95 -20.06
CA PRO A 68 -8.45 0.90 -21.21
C PRO A 68 -8.10 -0.42 -21.93
N LEU A 69 -8.51 -1.54 -21.36
CA LEU A 69 -8.77 -2.75 -22.14
C LEU A 69 -10.08 -2.49 -22.89
N THR A 70 -10.03 -1.50 -23.79
CA THR A 70 -10.96 -1.31 -24.88
C THR A 70 -10.99 -2.62 -25.65
N GLU A 71 -12.07 -3.35 -25.45
CA GLU A 71 -12.75 -4.20 -26.42
C GLU A 71 -11.90 -4.59 -27.64
N ARG A 72 -11.17 -5.70 -27.54
CA ARG A 72 -11.02 -6.56 -28.73
C ARG A 72 -12.20 -7.51 -28.74
N GLN A 73 -13.35 -7.04 -29.23
CA GLN A 73 -14.33 -7.95 -29.82
C GLN A 73 -13.59 -8.74 -30.92
N PRO A 74 -13.52 -10.08 -30.86
CA PRO A 74 -13.18 -10.83 -32.05
C PRO A 74 -14.34 -10.61 -33.04
N ALA A 75 -14.07 -9.88 -34.11
CA ALA A 75 -14.98 -9.80 -35.24
C ALA A 75 -15.27 -11.22 -35.72
N SER A 76 -16.48 -11.67 -35.42
CA SER A 76 -17.16 -12.77 -36.09
C SER A 76 -16.99 -12.59 -37.59
N GLY A 77 -16.36 -13.56 -38.25
CA GLY A 77 -15.99 -13.42 -39.66
C GLY A 77 -15.39 -14.67 -40.26
N THR A 78 -16.06 -15.81 -40.11
CA THR A 78 -15.84 -16.98 -40.96
C THR A 78 -16.08 -16.58 -42.41
N GLN A 79 -15.01 -16.40 -43.20
CA GLN A 79 -15.11 -16.38 -44.66
C GLN A 79 -14.58 -17.70 -45.21
N ALA A 80 -15.50 -18.49 -45.75
CA ALA A 80 -15.23 -19.64 -46.57
C ALA A 80 -14.50 -19.19 -47.85
N ILE A 81 -13.26 -19.62 -48.03
CA ILE A 81 -12.58 -19.49 -49.32
C ILE A 81 -12.99 -20.71 -50.15
N VAL A 82 -14.03 -20.51 -50.97
CA VAL A 82 -14.29 -21.34 -52.15
C VAL A 82 -13.34 -20.87 -53.24
N GLY A 83 -12.52 -21.80 -53.73
CA GLY A 83 -11.59 -21.59 -54.83
C GLY A 83 -11.40 -22.90 -55.56
N SER A 84 -12.43 -23.29 -56.31
CA SER A 84 -12.37 -24.29 -57.36
C SER A 84 -11.33 -23.90 -58.41
N GLU A 85 -10.61 -24.89 -58.93
CA GLU A 85 -10.26 -25.13 -60.33
C GLU A 85 -8.91 -25.84 -60.39
N SER A 86 -8.94 -27.12 -60.76
CA SER A 86 -8.71 -27.59 -62.13
C SER A 86 -7.21 -27.82 -62.34
N GLY A 87 -6.82 -29.10 -62.32
CA GLY A 87 -5.50 -29.51 -62.77
C GLY A 87 -5.39 -29.36 -64.28
N PRO A 88 -4.16 -29.30 -64.80
CA PRO A 88 -3.88 -29.95 -66.08
C PRO A 88 -2.45 -30.54 -66.09
N PRO A 89 -1.93 -31.04 -67.22
CA PRO A 89 -2.08 -32.42 -67.67
C PRO A 89 -0.70 -33.12 -67.86
N ALA A 90 -0.76 -34.42 -68.19
CA ALA A 90 0.33 -35.37 -68.48
C ALA A 90 0.96 -36.07 -67.27
#